data_AF-A0A832JJU7-F1
#
_entry.id   AF-A0A832JJU7-F1
#
_cell.length_a   1.000
_cell.length_b   1.000
_cell.length_c   1.000
_cell.angle_alpha   90.00
_cell.angle_beta   90.00
_cell.angle_gamma   90.00
#
_symmetry.space_group_name_H-M   'P 1'
#
loop_
_entity.id
_entity.type
_entity.pdbx_description
1 polymer ?
#
loop_
_entity_poly.entity_id
_entity_poly.type
_entity_poly.pdbx_seq_one_letter_code
_entity_poly.pdbx_strand_id
1 'polypeptide(L)'
;MVSRWRLRKCVLCGAYTLRNDRCPHCGGPVRVPHPSKFSPEDRYGKYRRMMRRQLLASCRAPPTLRGAVGRNVESGEEGSGSQPATQGSEGYSTL
;
A
#
# COMPACT_ATOMS: atom_id res chain seq x y z
N MET A 1 19.44 2.02 -14.41
CA MET A 1 18.15 1.33 -14.17
C MET A 1 17.01 2.33 -14.31
N VAL A 2 16.25 2.30 -15.41
CA VAL A 2 15.13 3.23 -15.63
C VAL A 2 13.85 2.54 -15.18
N SER A 3 13.19 3.07 -14.16
CA SER A 3 11.89 2.58 -13.71
C SER A 3 10.86 2.74 -14.84
N ARG A 4 10.20 1.65 -15.23
CA ARG A 4 9.24 1.59 -16.36
C ARG A 4 8.06 2.56 -16.22
N TRP A 5 7.76 3.04 -15.01
CA TRP A 5 6.67 3.97 -14.74
C TRP A 5 7.20 5.25 -14.08
N ARG A 6 7.35 6.31 -14.88
CA ARG A 6 7.83 7.63 -14.41
C ARG A 6 6.71 8.56 -13.99
N LEU A 7 5.53 8.42 -14.60
CA LEU A 7 4.39 9.27 -14.28
C LEU A 7 3.80 8.88 -12.92
N ARG A 8 3.55 9.88 -12.08
CA ARG A 8 2.90 9.70 -10.79
C ARG A 8 1.71 10.64 -10.62
N LYS A 9 0.77 10.28 -9.75
CA LYS A 9 -0.43 11.07 -9.44
C LYS A 9 -0.53 11.30 -7.93
N CYS A 10 -0.78 12.53 -7.53
CA CYS A 10 -1.04 12.87 -6.13
C CYS A 10 -2.38 12.30 -5.67
N VAL A 11 -2.42 11.76 -4.45
CA VAL A 11 -3.66 11.25 -3.84
C VAL A 11 -4.57 12.38 -3.34
N LEU A 12 -4.00 13.51 -2.92
CA LEU A 12 -4.74 14.63 -2.34
C LEU A 12 -5.32 15.57 -3.40
N CYS A 13 -4.47 16.16 -4.26
CA CYS A 13 -4.90 17.14 -5.26
C CYS A 13 -5.16 16.55 -6.65
N GLY A 14 -4.77 15.30 -6.89
CA GLY A 14 -4.94 14.66 -8.20
C GLY A 14 -3.98 15.13 -9.31
N ALA A 15 -3.09 16.10 -9.03
CA ALA A 15 -2.09 16.56 -10.00
C ALA A 15 -1.10 15.45 -10.37
N TYR A 16 -0.67 15.46 -11.62
CA TYR A 16 0.38 14.56 -12.11
C TYR A 16 1.76 15.17 -11.87
N THR A 17 2.74 14.32 -11.58
CA THR A 17 4.13 14.72 -11.32
C THR A 17 5.10 13.66 -11.81
N LEU A 18 6.32 14.09 -12.14
CA LEU A 18 7.47 13.22 -12.42
C LEU A 18 8.37 13.03 -11.18
N ARG A 19 8.12 13.78 -10.10
CA ARG A 19 8.82 13.62 -8.83
C ARG A 19 8.33 12.35 -8.12
N ASN A 20 9.25 11.61 -7.52
CA ASN A 20 8.95 10.37 -6.84
C ASN A 20 8.56 10.57 -5.37
N ASP A 21 9.02 11.66 -4.75
CA ASP A 21 8.96 11.81 -3.29
C ASP A 21 7.64 12.45 -2.85
N ARG A 22 7.34 13.65 -3.36
CA ARG A 22 6.17 14.46 -2.95
C ARG A 22 5.58 15.27 -4.10
N CYS A 23 4.30 15.60 -3.97
CA CYS A 23 3.64 16.50 -4.92
C CYS A 23 4.19 17.93 -4.78
N PRO A 24 4.61 18.60 -5.88
CA PRO A 24 5.12 19.98 -5.81
C PRO A 24 4.05 21.02 -5.46
N HIS A 25 2.76 20.70 -5.61
CA HIS A 25 1.67 21.65 -5.36
C HIS A 25 1.14 21.60 -3.93
N CYS A 26 1.00 20.40 -3.34
CA CYS A 26 0.39 20.23 -2.02
C CYS A 26 1.26 19.46 -1.02
N GLY A 27 2.44 18.98 -1.42
CA GLY A 27 3.30 18.14 -0.56
C GLY A 27 2.77 16.73 -0.26
N GLY A 28 1.57 16.38 -0.75
CA GLY A 28 0.91 15.11 -0.47
C GLY A 28 1.60 13.87 -1.05
N PRO A 29 1.20 12.67 -0.59
CA PRO A 29 1.74 11.41 -1.08
C PRO A 29 1.36 11.15 -2.54
N VAL A 30 2.27 10.49 -3.24
CA VAL A 30 2.25 10.31 -4.68
C VAL A 30 2.24 8.82 -5.01
N ARG A 31 1.36 8.38 -5.91
CA ARG A 31 1.20 6.97 -6.31
C ARG A 31 1.39 6.77 -7.81
N VAL A 32 1.67 5.52 -8.22
CA VAL A 32 1.68 5.13 -9.63
C VAL A 32 0.23 5.10 -10.14
N PRO A 33 -0.12 5.84 -11.22
CA PRO A 33 -1.47 5.84 -11.77
C PRO A 33 -1.71 4.64 -12.72
N HIS A 34 -0.66 3.98 -13.19
CA HIS A 34 -0.78 2.84 -14.08
C HIS A 34 -1.37 1.64 -13.31
N PRO A 35 -2.44 0.99 -13.83
CA PRO A 35 -2.98 -0.19 -13.20
C PRO A 35 -1.99 -1.36 -13.27
N SER A 36 -2.18 -2.35 -12.41
CA SER A 36 -1.49 -3.64 -12.56
C SER A 36 -1.86 -4.29 -13.89
N LYS A 37 -0.91 -4.97 -14.54
CA LYS A 37 -1.17 -5.74 -15.76
C LYS A 37 -2.27 -6.77 -15.50
N PHE A 38 -3.23 -6.87 -16.42
CA PHE A 38 -4.26 -7.89 -16.39
C PHE A 38 -3.74 -9.19 -17.04
N SER A 39 -4.08 -10.34 -16.46
CA SER A 39 -3.80 -11.67 -17.01
C SER A 39 -5.09 -12.50 -16.96
N PRO A 40 -5.50 -13.17 -18.04
CA PRO A 40 -6.69 -14.02 -18.04
C PRO A 40 -6.61 -15.17 -17.02
N GLU A 41 -5.43 -15.74 -16.83
CA GLU A 41 -5.20 -16.91 -15.97
C GLU A 41 -5.25 -16.59 -14.46
N ASP A 42 -4.93 -15.35 -14.06
CA ASP A 42 -4.93 -14.81 -12.68
C ASP A 42 -5.10 -15.82 -11.52
N ARG A 43 -4.04 -16.58 -11.22
CA ARG A 43 -4.00 -17.61 -10.15
C ARG A 43 -4.42 -17.08 -8.77
N TYR A 44 -4.17 -15.80 -8.49
CA TYR A 44 -4.49 -15.17 -7.19
C TYR A 44 -5.82 -14.41 -7.18
N GLY A 45 -6.62 -14.51 -8.24
CA GLY A 45 -7.88 -13.79 -8.38
C GLY A 45 -8.89 -14.13 -7.27
N LYS A 46 -8.95 -15.41 -6.85
CA LYS A 46 -9.83 -15.86 -5.76
C LYS A 46 -9.54 -15.12 -4.45
N TYR A 47 -8.28 -15.11 -4.02
CA TYR A 47 -7.84 -14.47 -2.79
C TYR A 47 -8.04 -12.96 -2.83
N ARG A 48 -7.73 -12.31 -3.97
CA ARG A 48 -7.93 -10.86 -4.14
C ARG A 48 -9.40 -10.45 -4.01
N ARG A 49 -10.33 -11.28 -4.51
CA ARG A 49 -11.78 -11.05 -4.36
C ARG A 49 -12.23 -11.28 -2.91
N MET A 50 -11.74 -12.32 -2.24
CA MET A 50 -12.04 -12.59 -0.84
C MET A 50 -11.59 -11.43 0.06
N MET A 51 -10.35 -10.96 -0.09
CA MET A 51 -9.83 -9.81 0.65
C MET A 51 -10.67 -8.55 0.40
N ARG A 52 -11.01 -8.24 -0.86
CA ARG A 52 -11.88 -7.09 -1.18
C ARG A 52 -13.25 -7.22 -0.50
N ARG A 53 -13.86 -8.40 -0.50
CA ARG A 53 -15.15 -8.64 0.17
C ARG A 53 -15.05 -8.42 1.67
N GLN A 54 -13.98 -8.92 2.31
CA GLN A 54 -13.74 -8.71 3.74
C GLN A 54 -13.59 -7.22 4.05
N LEU A 55 -12.76 -6.48 3.30
CA LEU A 55 -12.57 -5.04 3.48
C LEU A 55 -13.87 -4.25 3.29
N LEU A 56 -14.67 -4.60 2.28
CA LEU A 56 -15.97 -3.98 2.02
C LEU A 56 -16.99 -4.31 3.11
N ALA A 57 -16.97 -5.53 3.66
CA ALA A 57 -17.87 -5.96 4.73
C ALA A 57 -17.47 -5.36 6.09
N SER A 58 -16.17 -5.20 6.35
CA SER A 58 -15.63 -4.66 7.61
C SER A 58 -15.74 -3.14 7.71
N CYS A 59 -16.03 -2.43 6.62
CA CYS A 59 -16.16 -0.98 6.60
C CYS A 59 -17.60 -0.57 6.34
N ARG A 60 -18.29 -0.15 7.40
CA ARG A 60 -19.53 0.61 7.29
C ARG A 60 -19.16 2.06 6.97
N ALA A 61 -19.65 2.54 5.82
CA ALA A 61 -19.59 3.87 5.22
C ALA A 61 -18.40 4.18 4.27
N PRO A 62 -18.70 4.64 3.03
CA PRO A 62 -17.71 5.23 2.12
C PRO A 62 -17.24 6.60 2.67
N PRO A 63 -16.01 7.06 2.34
CA PRO A 63 -15.45 8.33 2.82
C PRO A 63 -16.09 9.58 2.17
N THR A 64 -17.36 9.52 1.76
CA THR A 64 -18.01 10.59 1.01
C THR A 64 -18.60 11.70 1.87
N LEU A 65 -18.41 11.68 3.20
CA LEU A 65 -18.70 12.84 4.04
C LEU A 65 -17.40 13.55 4.41
N ARG A 66 -17.05 14.47 3.51
CA ARG A 66 -16.18 15.63 3.72
C ARG A 66 -16.44 16.25 5.11
N GLY A 67 -15.47 16.16 6.02
CA GLY A 67 -15.47 16.92 7.28
C GLY A 67 -15.54 16.09 8.57
N ALA A 68 -14.47 15.37 8.91
CA ALA A 68 -14.12 15.12 10.31
C ALA A 68 -12.74 15.70 10.54
N VAL A 69 -12.73 16.73 11.38
CA VAL A 69 -11.57 17.51 11.84
C VAL A 69 -10.57 16.57 12.54
N GLY A 70 -9.30 16.98 12.55
CA GLY A 70 -8.13 16.16 12.79
C GLY A 70 -8.20 15.18 13.96
N ARG A 71 -7.66 13.97 13.71
CA ARG A 71 -7.03 13.22 14.79
C ARG A 71 -5.61 13.77 14.92
N ASN A 72 -5.36 14.49 16.00
CA ASN A 72 -4.02 14.66 16.51
C ASN A 72 -3.44 13.25 16.71
N VAL A 73 -2.41 12.91 15.94
CA VAL A 73 -1.54 11.77 16.28
C VAL A 73 -0.64 12.34 17.37
N GLU A 74 -1.08 12.18 18.62
CA GLU A 74 -0.21 12.40 19.75
C GLU A 74 0.88 11.34 19.72
N SER A 75 2.10 11.85 19.65
CA SER A 75 3.37 11.18 19.79
C SER A 75 3.42 10.37 21.10
N GLY A 76 3.94 9.15 21.00
CA GLY A 76 4.46 8.33 22.08
C GLY A 76 4.91 7.01 21.46
N GLU A 77 6.19 6.80 21.11
CA GLU A 77 7.29 6.40 22.03
C GLU A 77 6.87 5.24 22.93
N GLU A 78 7.53 4.11 23.08
CA GLU A 78 8.62 3.34 22.47
C GLU A 78 8.40 1.91 23.00
N GLY A 79 8.99 0.88 22.39
CA GLY A 79 8.86 -0.47 22.97
C GLY A 79 9.47 -1.58 22.15
N SER A 80 10.79 -1.69 22.29
CA SER A 80 11.63 -2.85 22.05
C SER A 80 10.92 -4.22 22.09
N GLY A 81 11.19 -5.04 21.07
CA GLY A 81 10.76 -6.43 21.01
C GLY A 81 11.63 -7.21 20.03
N SER A 82 12.83 -7.51 20.49
CA SER A 82 13.84 -8.46 19.98
C SER A 82 13.45 -9.35 18.79
N GLN A 83 14.31 -9.32 17.76
CA GLN A 83 14.48 -10.45 16.84
C GLN A 83 14.75 -11.74 17.63
N PRO A 84 14.01 -12.84 17.42
CA PRO A 84 14.51 -14.16 17.77
C PRO A 84 15.29 -14.73 16.58
N ALA A 85 16.58 -14.97 16.79
CA ALA A 85 17.41 -15.78 15.93
C ALA A 85 16.91 -17.24 15.97
N THR A 86 16.37 -17.75 14.86
CA THR A 86 16.21 -19.19 14.68
C THR A 86 17.31 -19.66 13.74
N GLN A 87 18.44 -20.06 14.33
CA GLN A 87 19.36 -21.01 13.69
C GLN A 87 18.63 -22.35 13.64
N GLY A 88 18.32 -22.81 12.43
CA GLY A 88 17.64 -24.08 12.19
C GLY A 88 18.18 -24.67 10.90
N SER A 89 19.30 -25.38 11.02
CA SER A 89 19.83 -26.27 10.01
C SER A 89 18.91 -27.49 9.88
N GLU A 90 18.12 -27.57 8.83
CA GLU A 90 17.50 -28.83 8.40
C GLU A 90 17.64 -28.97 6.89
N GLY A 91 18.26 -30.08 6.51
CA GLY A 91 18.80 -30.34 5.18
C GLY A 91 17.72 -30.54 4.12
N TYR A 92 18.08 -30.18 2.89
CA TYR A 92 17.44 -30.72 1.71
C TYR A 92 17.89 -32.19 1.58
N SER A 93 17.08 -33.11 2.08
CA SER A 93 17.18 -34.51 1.69
C SER A 93 16.53 -34.64 0.32
N THR A 94 17.35 -34.64 -0.73
CA THR A 94 16.96 -35.06 -2.07
C THR A 94 17.64 -36.40 -2.30
N LEU A 95 16.84 -37.46 -2.49
CA LEU A 95 17.30 -38.74 -3.04
C LEU A 95 17.71 -38.56 -4.52
#